data_AF-A0A1Q2LFX0-F1
#
_entry.id   AF-A0A1Q2LFX0-F1
#
_cell.length_a   1.000
_cell.length_b   1.000
_cell.length_c   1.000
_cell.angle_alpha   90.00
_cell.angle_beta   90.00
_cell.angle_gamma   90.00
#
_symmetry.space_group_name_H-M   'P 1'
#
loop_
_entity.id
_entity.type
_entity.pdbx_description
1 polymer ?
#
loop_
_entity_poly.entity_id
_entity_poly.type
_entity_poly.pdbx_seq_one_letter_code
_entity_poly.pdbx_strand_id
1 'polypeptide(L)'
;MLYIMILFIALLTALTRFLPFFIFRNKAPKVITDLGILLPPSLIAMIFVYSCKDMLGLDNIDNGVYGLIGIIFVLFLHIMFKNILVSIFCGTLFYLILRNYDLISSLMAS
;
A
#
# COMPACT_ATOMS: atom_id res chain seq x y z
N MET A 1 22.15 -17.16 18.20
CA MET A 1 21.49 -15.92 18.68
C MET A 1 20.22 -15.58 17.86
N LEU A 2 20.31 -15.58 16.53
CA LEU A 2 19.17 -15.27 15.63
C LEU A 2 17.92 -16.15 15.82
N TYR A 3 18.09 -17.47 16.02
CA TYR A 3 16.96 -18.39 16.25
C TYR A 3 16.15 -18.10 17.53
N ILE A 4 16.83 -17.71 18.62
CA ILE A 4 16.18 -17.34 19.88
C ILE A 4 15.37 -16.05 19.69
N MET A 5 15.89 -15.09 18.93
CA MET A 5 15.18 -13.84 18.64
C MET A 5 13.91 -14.09 17.83
N ILE A 6 13.98 -14.91 16.78
CA ILE A 6 12.81 -15.24 15.94
C ILE A 6 11.74 -15.93 16.79
N LEU A 7 12.14 -16.90 17.63
CA LEU A 7 11.19 -17.61 18.50
C LEU A 7 10.55 -16.66 19.52
N PHE A 8 11.35 -15.74 20.09
CA PHE A 8 10.85 -14.74 21.04
C PHE A 8 9.89 -13.75 20.39
N ILE A 9 10.22 -13.21 19.20
CA ILE A 9 9.37 -12.29 18.45
C ILE A 9 8.10 -12.98 17.98
N ALA A 10 8.18 -14.23 17.51
CA ALA A 10 7.02 -15.01 17.10
C ALA A 10 6.08 -15.25 18.28
N LEU A 11 6.63 -15.60 19.45
CA LEU A 11 5.84 -15.82 20.67
C LEU A 11 5.20 -14.53 21.15
N LEU A 12 5.93 -13.42 21.19
CA LEU A 12 5.38 -12.10 21.54
C LEU A 12 4.29 -11.65 20.56
N THR A 13 4.52 -11.78 19.26
CA THR A 13 3.54 -11.40 18.22
C THR A 13 2.28 -12.24 18.31
N ALA A 14 2.44 -13.55 18.50
CA ALA A 14 1.32 -14.45 18.75
C ALA A 14 0.57 -14.01 20.02
N LEU A 15 1.30 -13.79 21.12
CA LEU A 15 0.70 -13.38 22.39
C LEU A 15 -0.07 -12.07 22.24
N THR A 16 0.49 -11.01 21.68
CA THR A 16 -0.22 -9.73 21.46
C THR A 16 -1.45 -9.89 20.57
N ARG A 17 -1.43 -10.80 19.59
CA ARG A 17 -2.57 -11.07 18.72
C ARG A 17 -3.65 -11.90 19.43
N PHE A 18 -3.27 -12.87 20.26
CA PHE A 18 -4.19 -13.76 21.01
C PHE A 18 -4.70 -13.14 22.32
N LEU A 19 -3.96 -12.20 22.91
CA LEU A 19 -4.31 -11.50 24.14
C LEU A 19 -5.68 -10.80 24.08
N PRO A 20 -6.03 -10.04 23.02
CA PRO A 20 -7.36 -9.47 22.90
C PRO A 20 -8.43 -10.57 22.75
N PHE A 21 -8.17 -11.65 22.02
CA PHE A 21 -9.14 -12.74 21.88
C PHE A 21 -9.40 -13.49 23.20
N PHE A 22 -8.38 -13.64 24.05
CA PHE A 22 -8.52 -14.30 25.36
C PHE A 22 -9.24 -13.42 26.37
N ILE A 23 -8.92 -12.12 26.42
CA ILE A 23 -9.53 -11.15 27.35
C ILE A 23 -10.98 -10.84 26.96
N PHE A 24 -11.32 -10.78 25.67
CA PHE A 24 -12.65 -10.36 25.19
C PHE A 24 -13.62 -11.53 24.88
N ARG A 25 -13.40 -12.71 25.47
CA ARG A 25 -14.15 -13.95 25.19
C ARG A 25 -15.68 -13.86 25.37
N ASN A 26 -16.20 -12.94 26.19
CA ASN A 26 -17.63 -12.85 26.50
C ASN A 26 -18.33 -11.55 26.08
N LYS A 27 -17.65 -10.39 26.06
CA LYS A 27 -18.19 -9.11 25.56
C LYS A 27 -17.04 -8.22 25.07
N ALA A 28 -16.77 -8.21 23.77
CA ALA A 28 -15.90 -7.20 23.19
C ALA A 28 -16.54 -5.80 23.40
N PRO A 29 -15.86 -4.84 24.03
CA PRO A 29 -16.36 -3.47 24.14
C PRO A 29 -16.51 -2.88 22.73
N LYS A 30 -17.62 -2.18 22.49
CA LYS A 30 -17.96 -1.59 21.18
C LYS A 30 -16.77 -0.82 20.57
N VAL A 31 -16.04 -0.07 21.39
CA VAL A 31 -14.84 0.69 21.00
C VAL A 31 -13.80 -0.16 20.27
N ILE A 32 -13.55 -1.41 20.69
CA ILE A 32 -12.50 -2.25 20.10
C ILE A 32 -12.96 -2.84 18.75
N THR A 33 -14.22 -3.24 18.66
CA THR A 33 -14.83 -3.68 17.39
C THR A 33 -14.93 -2.54 16.38
N ASP A 34 -15.26 -1.34 16.84
CA ASP A 34 -15.36 -0.16 15.99
C ASP A 34 -13.97 0.22 15.46
N LEU A 35 -12.94 0.22 16.32
CA LEU A 35 -11.55 0.42 15.89
C LEU A 35 -11.12 -0.67 14.90
N GLY A 36 -11.44 -1.94 15.14
CA GLY A 36 -11.10 -3.03 14.24
C GLY A 36 -11.75 -2.91 12.85
N ILE A 37 -12.93 -2.30 12.75
CA ILE A 37 -13.61 -2.02 11.47
C ILE A 37 -13.02 -0.78 10.78
N LEU A 38 -12.60 0.22 11.55
CA LEU A 38 -12.10 1.50 11.04
C LEU A 38 -10.60 1.47 10.67
N LEU A 39 -9.81 0.64 11.33
CA LEU A 39 -8.35 0.57 11.12
C LEU A 39 -7.99 0.10 9.70
N PRO A 40 -8.55 -1.00 9.16
CA PRO A 40 -8.18 -1.48 7.83
C PRO A 40 -8.49 -0.47 6.71
N PRO A 41 -9.70 0.13 6.65
CA PRO A 41 -9.99 1.19 5.68
C PRO A 41 -9.08 2.41 5.84
N SER A 42 -8.78 2.83 7.08
CA SER A 42 -7.91 3.97 7.35
C SER A 42 -6.47 3.72 6.89
N LEU A 43 -5.93 2.52 7.14
CA LEU A 43 -4.60 2.12 6.69
C LEU A 43 -4.50 2.09 5.17
N ILE A 44 -5.51 1.56 4.47
CA ILE A 44 -5.55 1.55 3.00
C ILE A 44 -5.53 3.00 2.47
N ALA A 45 -6.33 3.89 3.05
CA ALA A 45 -6.33 5.30 2.69
C ALA A 45 -4.98 5.98 2.96
N MET A 46 -4.36 5.70 4.12
CA MET A 46 -3.05 6.23 4.47
C MET A 46 -1.96 5.77 3.50
N ILE A 47 -1.94 4.48 3.16
CA ILE A 47 -1.01 3.91 2.18
C ILE A 47 -1.18 4.63 0.85
N PHE A 48 -2.42 4.78 0.37
CA PHE A 48 -2.70 5.49 -0.88
C PHE A 48 -2.19 6.93 -0.87
N VAL A 49 -2.52 7.70 0.19
CA VAL A 49 -2.06 9.10 0.33
C VAL A 49 -0.55 9.19 0.43
N TYR A 50 0.09 8.29 1.17
CA TYR A 50 1.54 8.31 1.36
C TYR A 50 2.29 7.90 0.10
N SER A 51 1.77 6.91 -0.65
CA SER A 51 2.29 6.57 -1.98
C SER A 51 2.20 7.75 -2.95
N CYS A 52 1.12 8.52 -2.92
CA CYS A 52 1.02 9.77 -3.69
C CYS A 52 2.02 10.84 -3.21
N LYS A 53 2.22 10.97 -1.89
CA LYS A 53 3.18 11.93 -1.31
C LYS A 53 4.61 11.61 -1.73
N ASP A 54 4.99 10.34 -1.77
CA ASP A 54 6.31 9.90 -2.21
C ASP A 54 6.54 10.24 -3.70
N MET A 55 5.51 10.04 -4.54
CA MET A 55 5.54 10.42 -5.95
C MET A 55 5.56 11.93 -6.20
N LEU A 56 4.94 12.73 -5.33
CA LEU A 56 4.92 14.20 -5.39
C LEU A 56 6.15 14.84 -4.72
N GLY A 57 7.05 14.03 -4.15
CA GLY A 57 8.32 14.50 -3.61
C GLY A 57 9.14 15.18 -4.70
N LEU A 58 9.38 16.48 -4.54
CA LEU A 58 10.04 17.40 -5.49
C LEU A 58 11.51 17.08 -5.80
N ASP A 59 12.04 15.93 -5.39
CA ASP A 59 13.45 15.60 -5.56
C ASP A 59 13.80 15.29 -7.03
N ASN A 60 12.80 14.99 -7.88
CA ASN A 60 12.96 14.86 -9.34
C ASN A 60 11.68 15.33 -10.07
N ILE A 61 11.75 16.52 -10.67
CA ILE A 61 10.62 17.17 -11.38
C ILE A 61 10.08 16.30 -12.52
N ASP A 62 10.94 15.54 -13.21
CA ASP A 62 10.55 14.69 -14.33
C ASP A 62 9.74 13.46 -13.87
N ASN A 63 10.01 12.92 -12.67
CA ASN A 63 9.28 11.76 -12.13
C ASN A 63 7.89 12.12 -11.58
N GLY A 64 7.72 13.34 -11.07
CA GLY A 64 6.48 13.78 -10.44
C GLY A 64 5.30 13.93 -11.42
N VAL A 65 5.58 14.29 -12.68
CA VAL A 65 4.56 14.46 -13.72
C VAL A 65 3.97 13.11 -14.14
N TYR A 66 4.82 12.10 -14.29
CA TYR A 66 4.41 10.74 -14.65
C TYR A 66 3.56 10.05 -13.57
N GLY A 67 3.89 10.29 -12.29
CA GLY A 67 3.12 9.76 -11.15
C GLY A 67 1.67 10.29 -11.11
N LEU A 68 1.48 11.60 -11.31
CA LEU A 68 0.15 12.23 -11.33
C LEU A 68 -0.74 11.71 -12.47
N ILE A 69 -0.18 11.57 -13.67
CA ILE A 69 -0.89 11.01 -14.83
C ILE A 69 -1.26 9.54 -14.62
N GLY A 70 -0.38 8.75 -14.00
CA GLY A 70 -0.67 7.37 -13.64
C GLY A 70 -1.83 7.23 -12.64
N ILE A 71 -1.89 8.09 -11.62
CA ILE A 71 -2.98 8.09 -10.63
C ILE A 71 -4.31 8.46 -11.28
N ILE A 72 -4.34 9.50 -12.11
CA ILE A 72 -5.54 9.93 -12.84
C ILE A 72 -6.03 8.83 -13.78
N PHE A 73 -5.11 8.16 -14.48
CA PHE A 73 -5.43 7.05 -15.37
C PHE A 73 -5.99 5.84 -14.60
N VAL A 74 -5.37 5.47 -13.48
CA VAL A 74 -5.85 4.37 -12.63
C VAL A 74 -7.21 4.68 -12.02
N LEU A 75 -7.45 5.90 -11.54
CA LEU A 75 -8.76 6.33 -11.03
C LEU A 75 -9.84 6.26 -12.12
N PHE A 76 -9.52 6.71 -13.33
CA PHE A 76 -10.43 6.64 -14.47
C PHE A 76 -10.74 5.18 -14.85
N LEU A 77 -9.72 4.31 -14.87
CA LEU A 77 -9.89 2.89 -15.14
C LEU A 77 -10.67 2.16 -14.05
N HIS A 78 -10.49 2.55 -12.78
CA HIS A 78 -11.19 1.96 -11.64
C HIS A 78 -12.68 2.28 -11.64
N ILE A 79 -13.06 3.46 -12.13
CA ILE A 79 -14.47 3.85 -12.33
C ILE A 79 -15.10 3.10 -13.50
N MET A 80 -14.34 2.86 -14.57
CA MET A 80 -14.84 2.18 -15.77
C MET A 80 -14.92 0.65 -15.59
N PHE A 81 -13.96 0.06 -14.89
CA PHE A 81 -13.93 -1.37 -14.59
C PHE A 81 -14.26 -1.61 -13.11
N LYS A 82 -15.47 -2.11 -12.83
CA LYS A 82 -15.89 -2.62 -11.51
C LYS A 82 -15.09 -3.84 -11.00
N ASN A 83 -13.91 -4.11 -11.56
CA ASN A 83 -13.07 -5.27 -11.26
C ASN A 83 -11.70 -4.82 -10.69
N ILE A 84 -11.50 -5.06 -9.40
CA ILE A 84 -10.30 -4.65 -8.64
C ILE A 84 -9.01 -5.24 -9.23
N LEU A 85 -9.06 -6.47 -9.75
CA LEU A 85 -7.91 -7.15 -10.37
C LEU A 85 -7.39 -6.43 -11.62
N VAL A 86 -8.30 -5.92 -12.46
CA VAL A 86 -7.95 -5.23 -13.72
C VAL A 86 -7.29 -3.88 -13.41
N SER A 87 -7.77 -3.18 -12.39
CA SER A 87 -7.23 -1.88 -11.98
C SER A 87 -5.79 -1.98 -11.47
N ILE A 88 -5.47 -3.01 -10.67
CA ILE A 88 -4.10 -3.23 -10.16
C ILE A 88 -3.16 -3.59 -11.32
N PHE A 89 -3.55 -4.58 -12.13
CA PHE A 89 -2.68 -5.09 -13.20
C PHE A 89 -2.40 -4.02 -14.26
N CYS A 90 -3.42 -3.26 -14.65
CA CYS A 90 -3.27 -2.18 -15.62
C CYS A 90 -2.46 -1.01 -15.05
N GLY A 91 -2.63 -0.66 -13.78
CA GLY A 91 -1.82 0.37 -13.11
C GLY A 91 -0.33 0.00 -13.07
N THR A 92 -0.01 -1.25 -12.75
CA THR A 92 1.37 -1.74 -12.76
C THR A 92 1.97 -1.77 -14.16
N LEU A 93 1.25 -2.27 -15.17
CA LEU A 93 1.71 -2.29 -16.56
C LEU A 93 1.98 -0.88 -17.10
N PHE A 94 1.07 0.06 -16.83
CA PHE A 94 1.22 1.45 -17.27
C PHE A 94 2.46 2.11 -16.64
N TYR A 95 2.66 1.92 -15.33
CA TYR A 95 3.85 2.42 -14.64
C TYR A 95 5.15 1.82 -15.20
N LEU A 96 5.16 0.51 -15.48
CA LEU A 96 6.32 -0.16 -16.04
C LEU A 96 6.66 0.34 -17.45
N ILE A 97 5.68 0.54 -18.31
CA ILE A 97 5.89 1.06 -19.67
C ILE A 97 6.45 2.48 -19.62
N LEU A 98 5.86 3.33 -18.77
CA LEU A 98 6.25 4.73 -18.63
C LEU A 98 7.69 4.88 -18.11
N ARG A 99 8.04 4.13 -17.06
CA ARG A 99 9.39 4.15 -16.49
C ARG A 99 10.45 3.52 -17.40
N ASN A 100 10.08 2.54 -18.21
CA ASN A 100 11.00 1.89 -19.14
C ASN A 100 11.38 2.81 -20.32
N TYR A 101 10.48 3.67 -20.77
CA TYR A 101 10.77 4.64 -21.83
C TYR A 101 11.88 5.64 -21.44
N ASP A 102 11.90 6.09 -20.18
CA ASP A 102 12.90 7.02 -19.63
C ASP A 102 14.30 6.38 -19.48
N LEU A 103 14.32 5.09 -19.15
CA LEU A 103 15.56 4.32 -18.97
C LEU A 103 16.24 4.01 -20.32
N ILE A 104 15.46 3.84 -21.39
CA ILE A 104 15.96 3.62 -22.75
C ILE A 104 16.49 4.92 -23.39
N SER A 105 15.87 6.08 -23.12
CA SER A 105 16.35 7.38 -23.64
C SER A 105 17.67 7.83 -23.00
N SER A 106 17.91 7.51 -21.73
CA SER A 106 19.18 7.82 -21.04
C SER A 106 20.34 6.91 -21.47
N LEU A 107 20.06 5.65 -21.84
CA LEU A 107 21.04 4.69 -22.38
C LEU A 107 21.41 4.94 -23.85
N MET A 108 20.55 5.62 -24.62
CA MET A 108 20.83 5.99 -26.02
C MET A 108 21.56 7.34 -26.14
N ALA A 109 21.65 8.13 -25.05
CA ALA A 109 22.34 9.41 -25.00
C ALA A 109 23.80 9.33 -24.47
N SER A 110 24.31 8.12 -24.18
CA SER A 110 25.70 7.82 -23.81
C SER A 110 26.40 7.02 -24.89
#